data_AF-A0A222F950-F1
#
_entry.id   AF-A0A222F950-F1
#
_cell.length_a   1.000
_cell.length_b   1.000
_cell.length_c   1.000
_cell.angle_alpha   90.00
_cell.angle_beta   90.00
_cell.angle_gamma   90.00
#
_symmetry.space_group_name_H-M   'P 1'
#
loop_
_entity.id
_entity.type
_entity.pdbx_description
1 polymer ?
#
loop_
_entity_poly.entity_id
_entity_poly.type
_entity_poly.pdbx_seq_one_letter_code
_entity_poly.pdbx_strand_id
1 'polypeptide(L)' 'MASVSDSTSSSAAYSAASVRNELATNAVRDQNEQERQVAERLDDAQATQEQDRREQRQIPGLGNAVDITV' A
#
# COMPACT_ATOMS: atom_id res chain seq x y z
N MET A 1 11.19 -53.27 11.09
CA MET A 1 11.94 -52.05 10.73
C MET A 1 10.97 -50.88 10.70
N ALA A 2 10.97 -50.04 11.73
CA ALA A 2 10.05 -48.92 11.89
C ALA A 2 10.82 -47.71 12.46
N SER A 3 11.62 -47.04 11.61
CA SER A 3 12.36 -45.83 12.03
C SER A 3 12.77 -44.90 10.89
N VAL A 4 12.34 -45.15 9.64
CA VAL A 4 12.61 -44.24 8.51
C VAL A 4 11.47 -43.23 8.28
N SER A 5 10.30 -43.44 8.88
CA SER A 5 9.13 -42.58 8.68
C SER A 5 9.12 -41.34 9.58
N ASP A 6 9.55 -41.42 10.84
CA ASP A 6 9.51 -40.28 11.77
C ASP A 6 10.50 -39.15 11.42
N SER A 7 11.70 -39.50 10.94
CA SER A 7 12.73 -38.51 10.58
C SER A 7 12.39 -37.75 9.30
N THR A 8 11.72 -38.41 8.34
CA THR A 8 11.28 -37.79 7.08
C THR A 8 10.06 -36.89 7.30
N SER A 9 9.15 -37.27 8.19
CA SER A 9 8.00 -36.44 8.58
C SER A 9 8.40 -35.17 9.32
N SER A 10 9.42 -35.24 10.20
CA SER A 10 9.92 -34.06 10.91
C SER A 10 10.60 -33.08 9.96
N SER A 11 11.48 -33.55 9.08
CA SER A 11 12.19 -32.71 8.10
C SER A 11 11.25 -32.10 7.05
N ALA A 12 10.28 -32.86 6.54
CA ALA A 12 9.25 -32.32 5.65
C ALA A 12 8.34 -31.29 6.33
N ALA A 13 8.02 -31.47 7.62
CA ALA A 13 7.25 -30.50 8.39
C ALA A 13 8.01 -29.17 8.58
N TYR A 14 9.32 -29.23 8.87
CA TYR A 14 10.16 -28.03 8.94
C TYR A 14 10.29 -27.32 7.59
N SER A 15 10.51 -28.06 6.51
CA SER A 15 10.55 -27.47 5.16
C SER A 15 9.23 -26.83 4.76
N ALA A 16 8.09 -27.48 5.03
CA ALA A 16 6.77 -26.92 4.74
C ALA A 16 6.41 -25.72 5.63
N ALA A 17 6.97 -25.64 6.84
CA ALA A 17 6.82 -24.47 7.72
C ALA A 17 7.66 -23.29 7.22
N SER A 18 8.91 -23.52 6.77
CA SER A 18 9.78 -22.48 6.19
C SER A 18 9.11 -21.84 4.97
N VAL A 19 8.63 -22.66 4.03
CA VAL A 19 7.95 -22.18 2.80
C VAL A 19 6.70 -21.37 3.13
N ARG A 20 5.89 -21.82 4.11
CA ARG A 20 4.71 -21.06 4.55
C ARG A 20 5.10 -19.73 5.18
N ASN A 21 6.17 -19.68 5.97
CA ASN A 21 6.62 -18.47 6.63
C ASN A 21 7.21 -17.47 5.62
N GLU A 22 7.98 -17.95 4.65
CA GLU A 22 8.49 -17.16 3.53
C GLU A 22 7.35 -16.61 2.67
N LEU A 23 6.36 -17.44 2.34
CA LEU A 23 5.18 -17.01 1.58
C LEU A 23 4.37 -15.95 2.35
N ALA A 24 4.13 -16.15 3.64
CA ALA A 24 3.41 -15.19 4.47
C ALA A 24 4.16 -13.85 4.56
N THR A 25 5.49 -13.89 4.71
CA THR A 25 6.33 -12.69 4.76
C THR A 25 6.29 -11.93 3.44
N ASN A 26 6.36 -12.63 2.32
CA ASN A 26 6.26 -12.01 0.99
C ASN A 26 4.87 -11.45 0.73
N ALA A 27 3.80 -12.15 1.13
CA ALA A 27 2.43 -11.66 1.00
C ALA A 27 2.19 -10.34 1.77
N VAL A 28 2.73 -10.22 2.99
CA VAL A 28 2.66 -8.97 3.77
C VAL A 28 3.45 -7.85 3.08
N ARG A 29 4.62 -8.17 2.51
CA ARG A 29 5.43 -7.19 1.77
C ARG A 29 4.69 -6.68 0.52
N ASP A 30 4.10 -7.59 -0.24
CA ASP A 30 3.35 -7.26 -1.45
C ASP A 30 2.09 -6.45 -1.14
N GLN A 31 1.38 -6.80 -0.06
CA GLN A 31 0.24 -6.02 0.41
C GLN A 31 0.65 -4.60 0.81
N ASN A 32 1.72 -4.44 1.60
CA ASN A 32 2.23 -3.12 1.99
C ASN A 32 2.66 -2.29 0.78
N GLU A 33 3.25 -2.92 -0.24
CA GLU A 33 3.67 -2.24 -1.46
C GLU A 33 2.46 -1.76 -2.29
N GLN A 34 1.41 -2.58 -2.40
CA GLN A 34 0.16 -2.18 -3.04
C GLN A 34 -0.51 -1.02 -2.30
N GLU A 35 -0.55 -1.06 -0.96
CA GLU A 35 -1.09 0.02 -0.13
C GLU A 35 -0.33 1.33 -0.34
N ARG A 36 1.02 1.28 -0.44
CA ARG A 36 1.84 2.46 -0.75
C ARG A 36 1.53 3.05 -2.12
N GLN A 37 1.45 2.21 -3.15
CA GLN A 37 1.13 2.68 -4.50
C GLN A 37 -0.27 3.29 -4.60
N VAL A 38 -1.25 2.73 -3.87
CA VAL A 38 -2.60 3.30 -3.81
C VAL A 38 -2.58 4.63 -3.05
N ALA A 39 -1.86 4.72 -1.93
CA ALA A 39 -1.72 5.94 -1.16
C ALA A 39 -1.05 7.07 -1.98
N GLU A 40 0.02 6.76 -2.71
CA GLU A 40 0.71 7.72 -3.59
C GLU A 40 -0.22 8.26 -4.69
N ARG A 41 -0.97 7.38 -5.36
CA ARG A 41 -1.96 7.81 -6.37
C ARG A 41 -3.08 8.66 -5.78
N LEU A 42 -3.52 8.36 -4.57
CA LEU A 42 -4.54 9.16 -3.88
C LEU A 42 -4.01 10.54 -3.48
N ASP A 43 -2.76 10.62 -3.01
CA ASP A 43 -2.12 11.88 -2.65
C ASP A 43 -1.93 12.78 -3.88
N ASP A 44 -1.43 12.21 -4.99
CA ASP A 44 -1.32 12.92 -6.27
C ASP A 44 -2.68 13.46 -6.75
N ALA A 45 -3.73 12.62 -6.69
CA ALA A 45 -5.07 13.02 -7.08
C ALA A 45 -5.66 14.13 -6.17
N GLN A 46 -5.35 14.11 -4.88
CA GLN A 46 -5.76 15.17 -3.95
C GLN A 46 -5.00 16.47 -4.21
N ALA A 47 -3.70 16.39 -4.48
CA ALA A 47 -2.87 17.55 -4.80
C ALA A 47 -3.36 18.25 -6.07
N THR A 48 -3.73 17.50 -7.12
CA THR A 48 -4.31 18.08 -8.35
C THR A 48 -5.63 18.81 -8.08
N GLN A 49 -6.57 18.19 -7.35
CA GLN A 49 -7.87 18.83 -7.06
C GLN A 49 -7.75 20.12 -6.24
N GLU A 50 -6.81 20.14 -5.31
CA GLU A 50 -6.56 21.32 -4.48
C GLU A 50 -5.88 22.45 -5.28
N GLN A 51 -5.00 22.11 -6.23
CA GLN A 51 -4.44 23.07 -7.18
C GLN A 51 -5.54 23.64 -8.10
N ASP A 52 -6.37 22.78 -8.69
CA ASP A 52 -7.50 23.20 -9.54
C ASP A 52 -8.46 24.13 -8.78
N ARG A 53 -8.76 23.83 -7.51
CA ARG A 53 -9.59 24.67 -6.66
C ARG A 53 -8.95 26.04 -6.41
N ARG A 54 -7.62 26.11 -6.25
CA ARG A 54 -6.90 27.38 -6.07
C ARG A 54 -6.86 28.19 -7.35
N GLU A 55 -6.65 27.55 -8.50
CA GLU A 55 -6.67 28.21 -9.81
C GLU A 55 -8.07 28.75 -10.15
N GLN A 56 -9.13 27.98 -9.88
CA GLN A 56 -10.52 28.45 -10.05
C GLN A 56 -10.85 29.64 -9.14
N ARG A 57 -10.17 29.78 -8.00
CA ARG A 57 -10.30 30.95 -7.11
C ARG A 57 -9.49 32.16 -7.57
N GLN A 58 -8.59 32.03 -8.54
CA GLN A 58 -7.90 33.19 -9.11
C GLN A 58 -8.84 33.88 -10.09
N ILE A 59 -9.27 35.09 -9.72
CA ILE A 59 -10.05 35.93 -10.63
C ILE A 59 -9.06 36.63 -11.57
N PRO A 60 -9.21 36.50 -12.91
CA PRO A 60 -8.32 37.15 -13.87
C PRO A 60 -8.22 38.66 -13.59
N GLY A 61 -7.00 39.14 -13.34
CA GLY A 61 -6.72 40.57 -13.06
C GLY A 61 -7.02 41.07 -11.64
N LEU A 62 -7.53 40.24 -10.73
CA LEU A 62 -7.90 40.64 -9.35
C LEU A 62 -7.26 39.79 -8.25
N GLY A 63 -6.49 38.74 -8.59
CA GLY A 63 -5.82 37.88 -7.61
C GLY A 63 -6.76 36.85 -6.96
N ASN A 64 -6.42 36.38 -5.76
CA ASN A 64 -7.21 35.37 -5.05
C ASN A 64 -8.57 35.94 -4.60
N ALA A 65 -9.68 35.31 -5.01
CA ALA A 65 -11.01 35.65 -4.53
C ALA A 65 -11.13 35.39 -3.02
N VAL A 66 -11.30 36.46 -2.25
CA VAL A 66 -11.70 36.40 -0.83
C VAL A 66 -13.22 36.18 -0.81
N ASP A 67 -13.65 35.08 -0.19
CA ASP A 67 -15.07 34.77 -0.01
C ASP A 67 -15.66 35.71 1.06
N ILE A 68 -16.54 36.62 0.64
CA ILE A 68 -17.32 37.49 1.51
C ILE A 68 -18.68 36.85 1.78
N THR A 69 -18.67 35.71 2.45
CA THR A 69 -19.88 35.15 3.07
C THR A 69 -19.65 35.08 4.57
N VAL A 70 -20.46 35.88 5.28
CA VAL A 70 -20.49 36.04 6.75
C VAL A 70 -21.39 34.99 7.36
#